data_AF-A0A953M3N7-F1
#
_entry.id   AF-A0A953M3N7-F1
#
_cell.length_a   1.000
_cell.length_b   1.000
_cell.length_c   1.000
_cell.angle_alpha   90.00
_cell.angle_beta   90.00
_cell.angle_gamma   90.00
#
_symmetry.space_group_name_H-M   'P 1'
#
loop_
_entity.id
_entity.type
_entity.pdbx_description
1 polymer ?
#
loop_
_entity_poly.entity_id
_entity_poly.type
_entity_poly.pdbx_seq_one_letter_code
_entity_poly.pdbx_strand_id
1 'polypeptide(L)'
;MAMTKTAVDLIGTSGAKTNLAGGASSTSSSRNASTLVGIMIQALATYGGSAPTTQPLVEVFTSSDDTNYDTEAYESFYLPTANSTTKQASIPVRFAEDVKYYKVKVTNGAANAADFWVAAVEVAL
;
A
#
# COMPACT_ATOMS: atom_id res chain seq x y z
N MET A 1 3.81 -21.03 22.32
CA MET A 1 2.71 -20.05 22.35
C MET A 1 2.75 -19.32 21.01
N ALA A 2 1.79 -19.60 20.11
CA ALA A 2 1.71 -18.92 18.83
C ALA A 2 1.21 -17.49 19.08
N MET A 3 2.00 -16.48 18.71
CA MET A 3 1.58 -15.09 18.82
C MET A 3 0.48 -14.83 17.79
N THR A 4 -0.75 -14.63 18.26
CA THR A 4 -1.85 -14.13 17.45
C THR A 4 -1.52 -12.69 17.05
N LYS A 5 -1.09 -12.47 15.80
CA LYS A 5 -0.91 -11.11 15.27
C LYS A 5 -2.28 -10.56 14.86
N THR A 6 -2.83 -9.68 15.69
CA THR A 6 -3.98 -8.85 15.33
C THR A 6 -3.49 -7.82 14.29
N ALA A 7 -3.94 -7.96 13.05
CA ALA A 7 -3.67 -6.98 12.00
C ALA A 7 -4.39 -5.67 12.32
N VAL A 8 -3.63 -4.59 12.46
CA VAL A 8 -4.14 -3.23 12.69
C VAL A 8 -3.66 -2.35 11.55
N ASP A 9 -4.63 -1.67 10.94
CA ASP A 9 -4.61 -1.03 9.62
C ASP A 9 -4.16 0.42 9.68
N LEU A 10 -3.95 1.03 8.51
CA LEU A 10 -4.07 2.47 8.39
C LEU A 10 -4.52 2.91 6.98
N ILE A 11 -5.80 2.68 6.68
CA ILE A 11 -6.63 3.80 6.23
C ILE A 11 -7.62 4.13 7.37
N GLY A 12 -7.07 4.17 8.59
CA GLY A 12 -7.79 4.22 9.86
C GLY A 12 -7.75 2.90 10.63
N THR A 13 -8.18 2.92 11.88
CA THR A 13 -8.10 1.88 12.92
C THR A 13 -8.80 0.53 12.63
N SER A 14 -9.10 0.17 11.37
CA SER A 14 -10.16 -0.81 11.07
C SER A 14 -10.03 -1.66 9.78
N GLY A 15 -8.84 -2.08 9.36
CA GLY A 15 -8.67 -3.06 8.26
C GLY A 15 -9.28 -2.65 6.91
N ALA A 16 -9.43 -1.36 6.66
CA ALA A 16 -10.18 -0.79 5.56
C ALA A 16 -9.40 -0.84 4.24
N LYS A 17 -9.92 -1.60 3.28
CA LYS A 17 -9.48 -1.57 1.88
C LYS A 17 -9.89 -0.25 1.25
N THR A 18 -8.96 0.47 0.64
CA THR A 18 -9.32 1.65 -0.17
C THR A 18 -9.18 1.35 -1.65
N ASN A 19 -10.24 1.68 -2.38
CA ASN A 19 -10.24 1.59 -3.83
C ASN A 19 -9.46 2.78 -4.40
N LEU A 20 -8.32 2.52 -5.03
CA LEU A 20 -7.46 3.55 -5.62
C LEU A 20 -7.51 3.45 -7.14
N ALA A 21 -8.06 4.49 -7.79
CA ALA A 21 -7.96 4.64 -9.23
C ALA A 21 -6.51 4.95 -9.66
N GLY A 22 -6.20 4.75 -10.95
CA GLY A 22 -4.87 5.06 -11.48
C GLY A 22 -4.49 6.53 -11.29
N GLY A 23 -3.37 6.78 -10.62
CA GLY A 23 -2.90 8.11 -10.25
C GLY A 23 -3.44 8.64 -8.92
N ALA A 24 -4.37 7.93 -8.27
CA ALA A 24 -4.87 8.27 -6.94
C ALA A 24 -3.88 7.84 -5.84
N SER A 25 -3.97 8.51 -4.69
CA SER A 25 -3.19 8.18 -3.49
C SER A 25 -4.05 8.27 -2.25
N SER A 26 -3.70 7.49 -1.23
CA SER A 26 -4.25 7.61 0.13
C SER A 26 -3.11 7.85 1.12
N THR A 27 -3.34 8.72 2.11
CA THR A 27 -2.41 9.00 3.20
C THR A 27 -2.71 8.13 4.42
N SER A 28 -1.68 7.87 5.21
CA SER A 28 -1.78 7.16 6.48
C SER A 28 -2.15 8.15 7.60
N SER A 29 -2.68 7.65 8.70
CA SER A 29 -2.65 8.42 9.96
C SER A 29 -1.21 8.47 10.52
N SER A 30 -0.99 9.27 11.57
CA SER A 30 0.31 9.30 12.26
C SER A 30 0.64 7.93 12.80
N ARG A 31 1.83 7.44 12.45
CA ARG A 31 2.41 6.22 13.00
C ARG A 31 2.91 6.46 14.42
N ASN A 32 2.92 5.40 15.23
CA ASN A 32 3.59 5.42 16.52
C ASN A 32 5.07 5.07 16.34
N ALA A 33 5.91 6.09 16.21
CA ALA A 33 7.34 5.95 15.91
C ALA A 33 8.20 5.41 17.08
N SER A 34 7.61 5.10 18.23
CA SER A 34 8.36 4.70 19.44
C SER A 34 8.82 3.24 19.43
N THR A 35 8.38 2.41 18.49
CA THR A 35 8.85 1.04 18.30
C THR A 35 9.23 0.83 16.83
N LEU A 36 10.19 -0.04 16.56
CA LEU A 36 10.54 -0.49 15.19
C LEU A 36 9.32 -1.23 14.59
N VAL A 37 8.37 -0.47 14.07
CA VAL A 37 7.19 -0.97 13.39
C VAL A 37 7.51 -1.03 11.90
N GLY A 38 7.61 -2.24 11.36
CA GLY A 38 7.52 -2.43 9.91
C GLY A 38 6.06 -2.32 9.49
N ILE A 39 5.78 -1.85 8.28
CA ILE A 39 4.44 -1.98 7.71
C ILE A 39 4.44 -3.06 6.63
N MET A 40 3.34 -3.78 6.49
CA MET A 40 3.08 -4.64 5.35
C MET A 40 2.12 -3.92 4.43
N ILE A 41 2.58 -3.55 3.23
CA ILE A 41 1.69 -3.07 2.17
C ILE A 41 1.20 -4.26 1.40
N GLN A 42 -0.11 -4.34 1.19
CA GLN A 42 -0.77 -5.34 0.37
C GLN A 42 -1.62 -4.65 -0.69
N ALA A 43 -1.45 -5.06 -1.94
CA ALA A 43 -2.27 -4.60 -3.05
C ALA A 43 -2.95 -5.79 -3.72
N LEU A 44 -4.18 -5.59 -4.17
CA LEU A 44 -4.93 -6.55 -4.96
C LEU A 44 -5.68 -5.85 -6.08
N ALA A 45 -5.65 -6.44 -7.26
CA ALA A 45 -6.41 -5.99 -8.41
C ALA A 45 -7.17 -7.17 -9.02
N THR A 46 -8.40 -6.90 -9.44
CA THR A 46 -9.21 -7.82 -10.23
C THR A 46 -9.32 -7.30 -11.65
N TYR A 47 -8.80 -8.05 -12.62
CA TYR A 47 -8.84 -7.66 -14.04
C TYR A 47 -10.05 -8.33 -14.72
N GLY A 48 -10.99 -7.52 -15.22
CA GLY A 48 -12.27 -7.99 -15.78
C GLY A 48 -12.23 -8.34 -17.28
N GLY A 49 -11.05 -8.41 -17.89
CA GLY A 49 -10.89 -8.62 -19.34
C GLY A 49 -9.45 -8.97 -19.73
N SER A 50 -9.00 -8.47 -20.88
CA SER A 50 -7.61 -8.60 -21.34
C SER A 50 -6.61 -8.14 -20.27
N ALA A 51 -5.45 -8.80 -20.22
CA ALA A 51 -4.39 -8.39 -19.30
C ALA A 51 -4.01 -6.91 -19.57
N PRO A 52 -3.80 -6.08 -18.53
CA PRO A 52 -3.33 -4.73 -18.71
C PRO A 52 -2.06 -4.70 -19.56
N THR A 53 -2.02 -3.82 -20.56
CA THR A 53 -0.81 -3.55 -21.36
C THR A 53 0.30 -2.90 -20.54
N THR A 54 -0.06 -2.36 -19.38
CA THR A 54 0.88 -1.74 -18.47
C THR A 54 0.60 -2.20 -17.05
N GLN A 55 1.65 -2.68 -16.41
CA GLN A 55 1.58 -3.26 -15.08
C GLN A 55 1.30 -2.18 -14.03
N PRO A 56 0.38 -2.40 -13.08
CA PRO A 56 0.20 -1.45 -11.99
C PRO A 56 1.42 -1.45 -11.08
N LEU A 57 1.87 -0.24 -10.75
CA LEU A 57 2.95 0.01 -9.81
C LEU A 57 2.34 0.61 -8.53
N VAL A 58 2.68 0.04 -7.40
CA VAL A 58 2.31 0.58 -6.09
C VAL A 58 3.55 1.22 -5.49
N GLU A 59 3.43 2.49 -5.13
CA GLU A 59 4.52 3.34 -4.64
C GLU A 59 4.20 3.86 -3.25
N VAL A 60 5.16 3.76 -2.35
CA VAL A 60 5.07 4.27 -0.98
C VAL A 60 5.93 5.52 -0.86
N PHE A 61 5.36 6.60 -0.35
CA PHE A 61 6.08 7.85 -0.09
C PHE A 61 5.96 8.19 1.39
N THR A 62 6.97 8.84 1.93
CA THR A 62 7.08 9.16 3.35
C THR A 62 6.95 10.65 3.62
N SER A 63 6.55 10.99 4.84
CA SER A 63 6.51 12.36 5.33
C SER A 63 6.71 12.39 6.85
N SER A 64 7.29 13.47 7.36
CA SER A 64 7.40 13.74 8.79
C SER A 64 6.25 14.61 9.34
N ASP A 65 5.48 15.25 8.46
CA ASP A 65 4.49 16.30 8.80
C ASP A 65 3.11 16.13 8.12
N ASP A 66 2.87 15.04 7.40
CA ASP A 66 1.63 14.72 6.66
C ASP A 66 1.26 15.69 5.52
N THR A 67 2.10 16.68 5.24
CA THR A 67 1.82 17.70 4.22
C THR A 67 2.86 17.65 3.11
N ASN A 68 4.13 17.53 3.48
CA ASN A 68 5.27 17.48 2.59
C ASN A 68 5.74 16.04 2.49
N TYR A 69 5.25 15.34 1.46
CA TYR A 69 5.70 14.00 1.14
C TYR A 69 6.90 14.04 0.19
N ASP A 70 7.80 13.08 0.34
CA ASP A 70 8.93 12.91 -0.57
C ASP A 70 8.47 12.80 -2.03
N THR A 71 9.29 13.32 -2.93
CA THR A 71 9.04 13.28 -4.38
C THR A 71 9.41 11.93 -4.99
N GLU A 72 10.36 11.23 -4.37
CA GLU A 72 10.79 9.89 -4.77
C GLU A 72 10.10 8.84 -3.88
N ALA A 73 9.73 7.71 -4.49
CA ALA A 73 9.13 6.62 -3.74
C ALA A 73 10.18 6.00 -2.81
N TYR A 74 9.82 5.85 -1.53
CA TYR A 74 10.64 5.15 -0.53
C TYR A 74 10.77 3.67 -0.87
N GLU A 75 9.66 3.05 -1.31
CA GLU A 75 9.61 1.66 -1.74
C GLU A 75 8.56 1.54 -2.84
N SER A 76 8.73 0.60 -3.77
CA SER A 76 7.74 0.33 -4.81
C SER A 76 7.72 -1.14 -5.23
N PHE A 77 6.57 -1.60 -5.71
CA PHE A 77 6.45 -2.95 -6.25
C PHE A 77 5.37 -3.02 -7.32
N TYR A 78 5.61 -3.91 -8.29
CA TYR A 78 4.64 -4.18 -9.33
C TYR A 78 3.63 -5.25 -8.88
N LEU A 79 2.37 -5.01 -9.20
CA LEU A 79 1.34 -6.03 -9.04
C LEU A 79 1.31 -6.94 -10.28
N PRO A 80 1.34 -8.27 -10.16
CA PRO A 80 1.28 -9.14 -11.32
C PRO A 80 -0.01 -8.91 -12.12
N THR A 81 0.07 -9.07 -13.43
CA THR A 81 -1.05 -8.92 -14.36
C THR A 81 -1.32 -10.24 -15.06
N ALA A 82 -2.57 -10.68 -15.05
CA ALA A 82 -3.05 -11.69 -15.99
C ALA A 82 -4.53 -11.42 -16.31
N ASN A 83 -4.94 -11.82 -17.50
CA ASN A 83 -6.31 -11.66 -17.97
C ASN A 83 -7.31 -12.37 -17.04
N SER A 84 -8.49 -11.77 -16.87
CA SER A 84 -9.63 -12.37 -16.16
C SER A 84 -9.30 -13.01 -14.80
N THR A 85 -8.34 -12.43 -14.06
CA THR A 85 -7.89 -12.98 -12.77
C THR A 85 -7.72 -11.90 -11.73
N THR A 86 -7.84 -12.31 -10.47
CA THR A 86 -7.45 -11.51 -9.32
C THR A 86 -5.99 -11.78 -8.98
N LYS A 87 -5.22 -10.72 -8.77
CA LYS A 87 -3.80 -10.76 -8.44
C LYS A 87 -3.54 -9.97 -7.18
N GLN A 88 -2.63 -10.46 -6.35
CA GLN A 88 -2.25 -9.87 -5.09
C GLN A 88 -0.73 -9.91 -4.94
N ALA A 89 -0.18 -8.87 -4.32
CA ALA A 89 1.20 -8.84 -3.88
C ALA A 89 1.29 -8.08 -2.56
N SER A 90 2.28 -8.44 -1.75
CA SER A 90 2.56 -7.78 -0.48
C SER A 90 4.06 -7.59 -0.31
N ILE A 91 4.46 -6.47 0.28
CA ILE A 91 5.85 -6.19 0.63
C ILE A 91 5.97 -5.68 2.08
N PRO A 92 7.02 -6.07 2.80
CA PRO A 92 7.39 -5.41 4.04
C PRO A 92 8.12 -4.10 3.74
N VAL A 93 7.68 -3.00 4.35
CA VAL A 93 8.36 -1.71 4.31
C VAL A 93 8.86 -1.39 5.71
N ARG A 94 10.17 -1.18 5.84
CA ARG A 94 10.81 -0.75 7.09
C ARG A 94 11.12 0.72 6.98
N PHE A 95 10.45 1.52 7.78
CA PHE A 95 10.73 2.95 7.85
C PHE A 95 11.82 3.25 8.87
N ALA A 96 12.54 4.34 8.63
CA ALA A 96 13.37 4.96 9.65
C ALA A 96 12.51 5.50 10.80
N GLU A 97 13.13 5.69 11.97
CA GLU A 97 12.46 6.09 13.22
C GLU A 97 11.83 7.50 13.15
N ASP A 98 12.26 8.33 12.22
CA ASP A 98 11.77 9.70 12.01
C ASP A 98 10.55 9.81 11.08
N VAL A 99 10.21 8.74 10.37
CA VAL A 99 9.06 8.70 9.45
C VAL A 99 7.76 8.53 10.24
N LYS A 100 6.94 9.57 10.26
CA LYS A 100 5.66 9.58 10.97
C LYS A 100 4.46 9.28 10.09
N TYR A 101 4.54 9.57 8.80
CA TYR A 101 3.44 9.41 7.86
C TYR A 101 3.94 8.75 6.58
N TYR A 102 3.04 8.02 5.92
CA TYR A 102 3.26 7.50 4.58
C TYR A 102 2.01 7.68 3.73
N LYS A 103 2.18 7.73 2.42
CA LYS A 103 1.08 7.63 1.47
C LYS A 103 1.38 6.51 0.49
N VAL A 104 0.33 5.84 0.05
CA VAL A 104 0.44 4.86 -1.03
C VAL A 104 -0.24 5.43 -2.25
N LYS A 105 0.47 5.38 -3.37
CA LYS A 105 -0.01 5.79 -4.69
C LYS A 105 -0.02 4.59 -5.60
N VAL A 106 -1.03 4.49 -6.45
CA VAL A 106 -1.06 3.50 -7.52
C VAL A 106 -0.78 4.24 -8.82
N THR A 107 0.38 3.98 -9.40
CA THR A 107 0.79 4.57 -10.68
C THR A 107 0.65 3.52 -11.76
N ASN A 108 0.05 3.92 -12.88
CA ASN A 108 -0.12 3.08 -14.07
C ASN A 108 -1.07 1.88 -13.87
N GLY A 109 -1.61 1.33 -14.97
CA GLY A 109 -2.29 0.02 -15.01
C GLY A 109 -3.61 -0.16 -14.24
N ALA A 110 -3.93 0.67 -13.24
CA ALA A 110 -5.13 0.52 -12.40
C ALA A 110 -6.43 0.88 -13.12
N ALA A 111 -6.38 1.69 -14.18
CA ALA A 111 -7.56 2.01 -15.00
C ALA A 111 -8.18 0.76 -15.69
N ASN A 112 -7.39 -0.32 -15.84
CA ASN A 112 -7.85 -1.57 -16.44
C ASN A 112 -8.27 -2.61 -15.39
N ALA A 113 -8.10 -2.32 -14.11
CA ALA A 113 -8.62 -3.15 -13.04
C ALA A 113 -10.10 -2.78 -12.81
N ALA A 114 -10.97 -3.79 -12.77
CA ALA A 114 -12.37 -3.61 -12.40
C ALA A 114 -12.50 -3.25 -10.91
N ASP A 115 -11.53 -3.68 -10.11
CA ASP A 115 -11.39 -3.32 -8.71
C ASP A 115 -9.90 -3.31 -8.34
N PHE A 116 -9.45 -2.27 -7.65
CA PHE A 116 -8.07 -2.15 -7.18
C PHE A 116 -8.05 -1.64 -5.75
N TRP A 117 -7.61 -2.47 -4.81
CA TRP A 117 -7.48 -2.05 -3.42
C TRP A 117 -6.06 -2.19 -2.89
N VAL A 118 -5.72 -1.27 -1.99
CA VAL A 118 -4.50 -1.29 -1.19
C VAL A 118 -4.88 -1.31 0.28
N ALA A 119 -4.11 -2.04 1.06
CA ALA A 119 -4.15 -2.03 2.52
C ALA A 119 -2.71 -1.94 3.06
N ALA A 120 -2.57 -1.31 4.23
CA ALA A 120 -1.31 -1.17 4.93
C ALA A 120 -1.50 -1.59 6.38
N VAL A 121 -0.67 -2.51 6.86
CA VAL A 121 -0.80 -3.08 8.20
C VAL A 121 0.46 -2.81 8.99
N GLU A 122 0.34 -2.16 10.14
CA GLU A 122 1.47 -2.01 11.07
C GLU A 122 1.77 -3.36 11.72
N VAL A 123 3.03 -3.79 11.61
CA VAL A 123 3.52 -5.06 12.15
C VAL A 123 4.66 -4.75 13.12
N ALA A 124 4.42 -5.05 14.39
CA ALA A 124 5.52 -5.13 15.37
C ALA A 124 6.53 -6.18 14.89
N LEU A 125 7.78 -5.75 14.72
CA LEU A 125 8.91 -6.60 14.36
C LEU A 125 9.48 -7.28 15.59
#